data_AF-A0AA40P741-F1
#
_entry.id   AF-A0AA40P741-F1
#
_cell.length_a   1.000
_cell.length_b   1.000
_cell.length_c   1.000
_cell.angle_alpha   90.00
_cell.angle_beta   90.00
_cell.angle_gamma   90.00
#
_symmetry.space_group_name_H-M   'P 1'
#
loop_
_entity.id
_entity.type
_entity.pdbx_description
1 polymer ?
#
loop_
_entity_poly.entity_id
_entity_poly.type
_entity_poly.pdbx_seq_one_letter_code
_entity_poly.pdbx_strand_id
1 'polypeptide(L)'
;MRVLLSKGQFPQVDISMTGDITSVPATTPITTLLRAGVSPAQVLTLLHSSENLIPKGETVDAEVLTLKQVNQNFQLLLRLVLANGTQTNLPVSSSVPFTPGSMLQVAQASSNELTLSLQQINNALKNSMTSIDTQRLPAGTLVQGKVLTSQELSQAVTQATIPNPATATPVYRSIVMLLNTALAGSSLTIESPQPLTVGSLLSAQVQGSQALNFVALPSRFDQLALAQQLTTQQNRQGSLENLISTLQNLQSASPANAGGTGNSGISAPLQASINQLLNDLPDIEQMSTPKGVAQALHASGVFMEAKLLAGLNPMQAPDMKANLMRLIGQILPGLPENQSYGAAAASNTLARAMPNAIRYALGTLGMVAARTQPSSFPLPSRIVGGGEKEDDLEILLKLAAAAVSRLQSHQLGGLEQTRTNADGTQVTTWQLEVPMRNAHDIVPLQVKVQREDKPDPETGEEREGIEITDSREKLWKVDLAFDLEPLGPMQVNAQLLRGTLSSQLWAERPESAALIEHELGHLRERLVACGLAVGELACSHGVPPQGPRTALEQRWIDENA
;
A
#
# COMPACT_ATOMS: atom_id res chain seq x y z
N MET A 1 53.47 -31.96 -32.27
CA MET A 1 53.06 -30.94 -33.26
C MET A 1 51.53 -30.95 -33.33
N ARG A 2 50.91 -29.87 -32.85
CA ARG A 2 49.61 -29.29 -33.24
C ARG A 2 48.32 -30.17 -33.12
N VAL A 3 47.39 -29.82 -32.20
CA VAL A 3 46.16 -28.95 -32.43
C VAL A 3 44.96 -29.85 -32.82
N LEU A 4 43.73 -29.81 -32.29
CA LEU A 4 42.89 -28.86 -31.55
C LEU A 4 41.79 -29.67 -30.80
N LEU A 5 41.49 -29.31 -29.55
CA LEU A 5 40.23 -29.65 -28.88
C LEU A 5 39.22 -28.52 -29.16
N SER A 6 38.10 -28.81 -29.83
CA SER A 6 37.07 -27.81 -30.12
C SER A 6 36.11 -27.64 -28.93
N LYS A 7 35.83 -26.37 -28.65
CA LYS A 7 34.91 -25.81 -27.65
C LYS A 7 33.55 -26.54 -27.58
N GLY A 8 33.19 -27.00 -26.38
CA GLY A 8 31.81 -27.26 -25.97
C GLY A 8 31.25 -26.01 -25.31
N GLN A 9 30.27 -25.40 -25.97
CA GLN A 9 29.66 -24.12 -25.66
C GLN A 9 28.51 -24.36 -24.66
N PHE A 10 28.67 -23.93 -23.40
CA PHE A 10 27.58 -23.84 -22.45
C PHE A 10 26.73 -22.61 -22.78
N PRO A 11 25.39 -22.69 -22.85
CA PRO A 11 24.56 -21.50 -22.97
C PRO A 11 24.59 -20.76 -21.63
N GLN A 12 25.27 -19.63 -21.63
CA GLN A 12 25.20 -18.62 -20.59
C GLN A 12 23.81 -18.00 -20.66
N VAL A 13 23.00 -18.21 -19.61
CA VAL A 13 21.69 -17.57 -19.47
C VAL A 13 21.93 -16.10 -19.18
N ASP A 14 21.83 -15.27 -20.21
CA ASP A 14 21.77 -13.82 -20.07
C ASP A 14 20.42 -13.45 -19.47
N ILE A 15 20.43 -13.09 -18.18
CA ILE A 15 19.32 -12.40 -17.53
C ILE A 15 19.46 -10.94 -17.91
N SER A 16 19.05 -10.57 -19.12
CA SER A 16 18.95 -9.20 -19.57
C SER A 16 17.66 -8.57 -19.01
N MET A 17 17.71 -8.12 -17.75
CA MET A 17 16.85 -7.04 -17.26
C MET A 17 17.64 -5.74 -17.30
N THR A 18 17.86 -5.20 -18.51
CA THR A 18 18.39 -3.84 -18.69
C THR A 18 17.27 -2.83 -18.54
N GLY A 19 16.98 -2.48 -17.29
CA GLY A 19 16.38 -1.19 -16.99
C GLY A 19 17.48 -0.14 -17.01
N ASP A 20 17.87 0.31 -18.21
CA ASP A 20 18.91 1.32 -18.36
C ASP A 20 18.43 2.65 -17.77
N ILE A 21 19.07 3.04 -16.68
CA ILE A 21 18.89 4.34 -16.06
C ILE A 21 19.87 5.31 -16.70
N THR A 22 19.33 6.19 -17.54
CA THR A 22 20.08 7.30 -18.10
C THR A 22 20.27 8.39 -17.05
N SER A 23 21.52 8.69 -16.72
CA SER A 23 21.90 9.87 -15.94
C SER A 23 21.83 11.16 -16.76
N VAL A 24 21.60 12.27 -16.07
CA VAL A 24 21.68 13.63 -16.62
C VAL A 24 23.16 14.00 -16.86
N PRO A 25 23.49 14.72 -17.95
CA PRO A 25 24.83 15.26 -18.15
C PRO A 25 25.28 16.11 -16.96
N ALA A 26 26.58 16.04 -16.64
CA ALA A 26 27.20 16.79 -15.54
C ALA A 26 27.04 18.31 -15.74
N THR A 27 26.00 18.90 -15.16
CA THR A 27 25.93 20.35 -14.99
C THR A 27 26.72 20.72 -13.75
N THR A 28 27.81 21.45 -13.94
CA THR A 28 28.58 22.06 -12.85
C THR A 28 27.63 22.83 -11.91
N PRO A 29 27.65 22.56 -10.58
CA PRO A 29 26.71 23.15 -9.63
C PRO A 29 26.76 24.69 -9.59
N ILE A 30 27.90 25.25 -10.00
CA ILE A 30 28.12 26.69 -10.10
C ILE A 30 27.21 27.32 -11.17
N THR A 31 26.92 26.60 -12.27
CA THR A 31 26.15 27.12 -13.40
C THR A 31 24.63 27.02 -13.17
N THR A 32 24.18 26.07 -12.34
CA THR A 32 22.78 25.94 -11.89
C THR A 32 22.42 26.99 -10.83
N LEU A 33 23.35 27.34 -9.93
CA LEU A 33 23.14 28.40 -8.93
C LEU A 33 22.99 29.81 -9.56
N LEU A 34 23.74 30.09 -10.63
CA LEU A 34 23.67 31.38 -11.34
C LEU A 34 22.39 31.54 -12.18
N ARG A 35 21.79 30.44 -12.68
CA ARG A 35 20.49 30.48 -13.39
C ARG A 35 19.28 30.56 -12.47
N ALA A 36 19.40 30.16 -11.20
CA ALA A 36 18.30 30.13 -10.23
C ALA A 36 18.11 31.45 -9.44
N GLY A 37 18.92 32.49 -9.67
CA GLY A 37 18.74 33.80 -9.03
C GLY A 37 18.90 33.81 -7.51
N VAL A 38 19.62 32.84 -6.94
CA VAL A 38 19.74 32.68 -5.49
C VAL A 38 20.94 33.48 -4.95
N SER A 39 20.68 34.39 -4.01
CA SER A 39 21.69 35.13 -3.26
C SER A 39 22.49 34.22 -2.29
N PRO A 40 23.74 34.59 -1.93
CA PRO A 40 24.64 33.76 -1.10
C PRO A 40 24.26 33.64 0.39
N ALA A 41 23.02 33.96 0.75
CA ALA A 41 22.44 33.74 2.07
C ALA A 41 21.16 32.94 1.89
N GLN A 42 21.27 31.62 1.73
CA GLN A 42 20.07 30.77 1.61
C GLN A 42 19.42 30.62 2.98
N VAL A 43 18.21 31.13 3.03
CA VAL A 43 17.36 31.28 4.20
C VAL A 43 16.52 30.02 4.37
N LEU A 44 16.73 29.28 5.46
CA LEU A 44 15.78 28.27 5.92
C LEU A 44 14.51 28.99 6.36
N THR A 45 13.37 28.69 5.73
CA THR A 45 12.10 29.31 6.09
C THR A 45 11.35 28.45 7.09
N LEU A 46 10.94 29.03 8.21
CA LEU A 46 10.13 28.34 9.22
C LEU A 46 8.72 28.11 8.64
N LEU A 47 8.14 26.92 8.90
CA LEU A 47 6.75 26.67 8.52
C LEU A 47 5.75 27.38 9.46
N HIS A 48 6.18 27.72 10.67
CA HIS A 48 5.42 28.49 11.65
C HIS A 48 6.29 29.64 12.16
N SER A 49 5.81 30.87 12.05
CA SER A 49 6.51 32.04 12.57
C SER A 49 6.62 31.94 14.08
N SER A 50 7.83 32.14 14.59
CA SER A 50 8.13 32.06 16.03
C SER A 50 9.08 33.19 16.37
N GLU A 51 8.60 34.12 17.21
CA GLU A 51 9.41 35.22 17.69
C GLU A 51 10.44 34.73 18.71
N ASN A 52 11.70 35.15 18.52
CA ASN A 52 12.76 35.07 19.53
C ASN A 52 13.12 33.64 19.97
N LEU A 53 13.23 32.69 19.02
CA LEU A 53 13.72 31.33 19.28
C LEU A 53 15.21 31.31 19.63
N ILE A 54 16.00 32.15 18.96
CA ILE A 54 17.44 32.26 19.15
C ILE A 54 17.76 33.72 19.47
N PRO A 55 18.54 34.01 20.53
CA PRO A 55 18.95 35.37 20.86
C PRO A 55 19.64 36.04 19.66
N LYS A 56 19.34 37.32 19.41
CA LYS A 56 19.90 38.05 18.26
C LYS A 56 21.43 38.03 18.30
N GLY A 57 22.04 37.39 17.29
CA GLY A 57 23.49 37.28 17.13
C GLY A 57 24.10 35.97 17.65
N GLU A 58 23.30 35.05 18.21
CA GLU A 58 23.77 33.71 18.59
C GLU A 58 23.48 32.67 17.50
N THR A 59 24.37 31.68 17.42
CA THR A 59 24.20 30.48 16.60
C THR A 59 23.90 29.30 17.50
N VAL A 60 22.91 28.49 17.11
CA VAL A 60 22.48 27.29 17.83
C VAL A 60 22.82 26.06 16.99
N ASP A 61 23.30 25.01 17.66
CA ASP A 61 23.49 23.71 17.02
C ASP A 61 22.12 23.06 16.76
N ALA A 62 21.93 22.59 15.54
CA ALA A 62 20.71 21.95 15.07
C ALA A 62 21.03 20.64 14.35
N GLU A 63 20.26 19.60 14.62
CA GLU A 63 20.39 18.31 13.94
C GLU A 63 19.20 18.08 13.00
N VAL A 64 19.47 17.61 11.79
CA VAL A 64 18.41 17.23 10.83
C VAL A 64 17.82 15.87 11.21
N LEU A 65 16.57 15.83 11.67
CA LEU A 65 15.89 14.59 12.03
C LEU A 65 15.28 13.89 10.82
N THR A 66 14.59 14.66 9.96
CA THR A 66 13.88 14.12 8.80
C THR A 66 14.05 15.02 7.59
N LEU A 67 13.99 14.41 6.41
CA LEU A 67 14.03 15.07 5.11
C LEU A 67 12.84 14.58 4.29
N LYS A 68 11.99 15.50 3.84
CA LYS A 68 10.89 15.24 2.91
C LYS A 68 10.98 16.23 1.75
N GLN A 69 10.95 15.75 0.51
CA GLN A 69 10.94 16.62 -0.66
C GLN A 69 9.51 16.97 -1.06
N VAL A 70 9.25 18.26 -1.29
CA VAL A 70 7.96 18.80 -1.72
C VAL A 70 8.21 19.78 -2.87
N ASN A 71 7.82 19.38 -4.09
CA ASN A 71 8.18 20.08 -5.33
C ASN A 71 9.70 20.28 -5.41
N GLN A 72 10.18 21.50 -5.67
CA GLN A 72 11.62 21.83 -5.74
C GLN A 72 12.26 22.12 -4.37
N ASN A 73 11.48 22.15 -3.28
CA ASN A 73 11.97 22.47 -1.93
C ASN A 73 11.99 21.22 -1.05
N PHE A 74 12.80 21.28 0.01
CA PHE A 74 12.97 20.24 1.01
C PHE A 74 12.39 20.72 2.34
N GLN A 75 11.39 20.00 2.85
CA GLN A 75 10.92 20.16 4.22
C GLN A 75 11.79 19.32 5.15
N LEU A 76 12.34 19.96 6.17
CA LEU A 76 13.22 19.38 7.16
C LEU A 76 12.59 19.54 8.53
N LEU A 77 12.79 18.55 9.40
CA LEU A 77 12.55 18.71 10.84
C LEU A 77 13.91 18.87 11.52
N LEU A 78 14.17 20.04 12.08
CA LEU A 78 15.40 20.32 12.81
C LEU A 78 15.18 20.13 14.31
N ARG A 79 16.13 19.52 15.00
CA ARG A 79 16.23 19.51 16.47
C ARG A 79 17.27 20.52 16.91
N LEU A 80 16.83 21.63 17.48
CA LEU A 80 17.71 22.70 17.96
C LEU A 80 18.08 22.43 19.40
N VAL A 81 19.35 22.59 19.74
CA VAL A 81 19.88 22.49 21.11
C VAL A 81 20.23 23.89 21.59
N LEU A 82 19.29 24.52 22.30
CA LEU A 82 19.44 25.88 22.81
C LEU A 82 20.53 25.94 23.89
N ALA A 83 21.11 27.12 24.13
CA ALA A 83 22.21 27.33 25.09
C ALA A 83 21.85 26.93 26.54
N ASN A 84 20.56 26.87 26.87
CA ASN A 84 20.02 26.40 28.14
C ASN A 84 19.92 24.86 28.25
N GLY A 85 20.35 24.11 27.22
CA GLY A 85 20.26 22.64 27.13
C GLY A 85 18.88 22.12 26.71
N THR A 86 17.90 22.99 26.45
CA THR A 86 16.57 22.57 25.97
C THR A 86 16.61 22.21 24.48
N GLN A 87 15.93 21.12 24.12
CA GLN A 87 15.82 20.65 22.74
C GLN A 87 14.45 21.02 22.18
N THR A 88 14.43 21.71 21.03
CA THR A 88 13.19 22.13 20.36
C THR A 88 13.17 21.61 18.93
N ASN A 89 12.05 21.01 18.51
CA ASN A 89 11.88 20.53 17.13
C ASN A 89 11.19 21.61 16.28
N LEU A 90 11.80 22.01 15.18
CA LEU A 90 11.29 23.04 14.28
C LEU A 90 11.19 22.51 12.84
N PRO A 91 9.98 22.52 12.24
CA PRO A 91 9.81 22.24 10.83
C PRO A 91 10.24 23.47 9.99
N VAL A 92 11.16 23.26 9.05
CA VAL A 92 11.71 24.30 8.16
C VAL A 92 11.69 23.84 6.70
N SER A 93 11.72 24.78 5.76
CA SER A 93 11.87 24.54 4.33
C SER A 93 13.23 25.03 3.84
N SER A 94 13.87 24.25 2.97
CA SER A 94 15.18 24.52 2.38
C SER A 94 15.18 24.26 0.88
N SER A 95 16.04 24.94 0.13
CA SER A 95 16.32 24.69 -1.29
C SER A 95 17.47 23.69 -1.51
N VAL A 96 18.14 23.23 -0.44
CA VAL A 96 19.26 22.28 -0.49
C VAL A 96 18.89 21.00 0.26
N PRO A 97 19.22 19.81 -0.28
CA PRO A 97 18.99 18.57 0.43
C PRO A 97 20.00 18.42 1.58
N PHE A 98 19.54 18.54 2.82
CA PHE A 98 20.33 18.19 3.98
C PHE A 98 19.98 16.77 4.42
N THR A 99 20.97 15.88 4.48
CA THR A 99 20.77 14.49 4.89
C THR A 99 20.40 14.40 6.37
N PRO A 100 19.46 13.52 6.76
CA PRO A 100 19.19 13.24 8.16
C PRO A 100 20.46 12.85 8.93
N GLY A 101 20.63 13.35 10.15
CA GLY A 101 21.83 13.23 10.98
C GLY A 101 22.89 14.31 10.77
N SER A 102 22.68 15.27 9.86
CA SER A 102 23.59 16.39 9.67
C SER A 102 23.49 17.40 10.82
N MET A 103 24.65 17.79 11.36
CA MET A 103 24.75 18.90 12.32
C MET A 103 24.91 20.22 11.58
N LEU A 104 24.05 21.18 11.91
CA LEU A 104 23.95 22.52 11.34
C LEU A 104 24.11 23.55 12.45
N GLN A 105 24.60 24.74 12.09
CA GLN A 105 24.61 25.90 12.98
C GLN A 105 23.69 26.92 12.37
N VAL A 106 22.59 27.18 13.07
CA VAL A 106 21.53 28.07 12.61
C VAL A 106 21.51 29.33 13.46
N ALA A 107 21.38 30.48 12.82
CA ALA A 107 21.09 31.75 13.48
C ALA A 107 19.72 32.25 13.04
N GLN A 108 18.98 32.91 13.95
CA GLN A 108 17.69 33.49 13.59
C GLN A 108 17.87 34.89 13.01
N ALA A 109 17.53 35.08 11.74
CA ALA A 109 17.59 36.38 11.07
C ALA A 109 16.27 37.15 11.21
N SER A 110 15.13 36.46 11.13
CA SER A 110 13.80 37.04 11.36
C SER A 110 12.87 36.05 12.05
N SER A 111 11.65 36.48 12.39
CA SER A 111 10.63 35.61 13.02
C SER A 111 10.25 34.39 12.18
N ASN A 112 10.57 34.40 10.88
CA ASN A 112 10.25 33.31 9.97
C ASN A 112 11.47 32.74 9.23
N GLU A 113 12.68 33.21 9.54
CA GLU A 113 13.87 32.93 8.74
C GLU A 113 15.09 32.57 9.62
N LEU A 114 15.71 31.44 9.27
CA LEU A 114 16.95 30.95 9.85
C LEU A 114 18.06 31.02 8.78
N THR A 115 19.25 31.45 9.17
CA THR A 115 20.43 31.52 8.31
C THR A 115 21.45 30.45 8.68
N LEU A 116 22.17 29.96 7.67
CA LEU A 116 23.23 28.96 7.78
C LEU A 116 24.57 29.55 7.35
N SER A 117 25.67 28.95 7.80
CA SER A 117 27.00 29.32 7.30
C SER A 117 27.25 28.83 5.87
N LEU A 118 27.98 29.62 5.07
CA LEU A 118 28.40 29.26 3.70
C LEU A 118 29.21 27.95 3.65
N GLN A 119 29.95 27.63 4.71
CA GLN A 119 30.73 26.39 4.79
C GLN A 119 29.82 25.16 4.91
N GLN A 120 28.76 25.25 5.71
CA GLN A 120 27.80 24.15 5.87
C GLN A 120 26.99 23.89 4.60
N ILE A 121 26.63 24.96 3.89
CA ILE A 121 25.97 24.85 2.58
C ILE A 121 26.88 24.13 1.59
N ASN A 122 28.16 24.51 1.51
CA ASN A 122 29.13 23.84 0.64
C ASN A 122 29.35 22.37 1.02
N ASN A 123 29.34 22.04 2.31
CA ASN A 123 29.46 20.65 2.76
C ASN A 123 28.22 19.83 2.40
N ALA A 124 27.01 20.38 2.55
CA ALA A 124 25.78 19.71 2.13
C ALA A 124 25.74 19.47 0.62
N LEU A 125 26.17 20.45 -0.18
CA LEU A 125 26.28 20.31 -1.63
C LEU A 125 27.33 19.26 -2.04
N LYS A 126 28.46 19.16 -1.33
CA LYS A 126 29.46 18.11 -1.57
C LYS A 126 28.94 16.71 -1.23
N ASN A 127 28.11 16.59 -0.20
CA ASN A 127 27.51 15.33 0.23
C ASN A 127 26.29 14.93 -0.63
N SER A 128 25.84 15.79 -1.53
CA SER A 128 24.81 15.52 -2.54
C SER A 128 25.47 15.20 -3.88
N MET A 129 25.66 13.91 -4.13
CA MET A 129 26.30 13.41 -5.33
C MET A 129 25.26 13.18 -6.44
N THR A 130 25.61 13.59 -7.65
CA THR A 130 24.87 13.25 -8.89
C THR A 130 25.67 12.30 -9.79
N SER A 131 26.94 12.04 -9.45
CA SER A 131 27.83 11.12 -10.16
C SER A 131 28.72 10.39 -9.16
N ILE A 132 29.01 9.13 -9.45
CA ILE A 132 29.86 8.25 -8.66
C ILE A 132 31.32 8.43 -9.10
N ASP A 133 32.21 8.69 -8.14
CA ASP A 133 33.64 8.68 -8.39
C ASP A 133 34.15 7.24 -8.55
N THR A 134 34.43 6.86 -9.80
CA THR A 134 34.88 5.51 -10.16
C THR A 134 36.28 5.16 -9.66
N GLN A 135 37.06 6.13 -9.15
CA GLN A 135 38.33 5.84 -8.50
C GLN A 135 38.13 5.32 -7.07
N ARG A 136 37.09 5.79 -6.39
CA ARG A 136 36.71 5.33 -5.05
C ARG A 136 35.78 4.13 -5.10
N LEU A 137 34.98 4.03 -6.14
CA LEU A 137 34.02 2.94 -6.38
C LEU A 137 34.22 2.35 -7.78
N PRO A 138 35.10 1.36 -7.94
CA PRO A 138 35.33 0.70 -9.23
C PRO A 138 34.05 0.07 -9.78
N ALA A 139 33.95 -0.05 -11.10
CA ALA A 139 32.87 -0.81 -11.73
C ALA A 139 32.85 -2.26 -11.20
N GLY A 140 31.65 -2.80 -10.96
CA GLY A 140 31.40 -4.07 -10.31
C GLY A 140 31.15 -4.01 -8.80
N THR A 141 31.41 -2.87 -8.15
CA THR A 141 31.18 -2.71 -6.71
C THR A 141 29.70 -2.73 -6.37
N LEU A 142 29.30 -3.54 -5.38
CA LEU A 142 27.94 -3.55 -4.86
C LEU A 142 27.75 -2.40 -3.87
N VAL A 143 26.90 -1.46 -4.23
CA VAL A 143 26.49 -0.31 -3.44
C VAL A 143 25.12 -0.59 -2.83
N GLN A 144 25.00 -0.35 -1.54
CA GLN A 144 23.75 -0.44 -0.80
C GLN A 144 23.37 0.93 -0.28
N GLY A 145 22.10 1.31 -0.45
CA GLY A 145 21.60 2.59 0.00
C GLY A 145 20.17 2.54 0.47
N LYS A 146 19.75 3.51 1.28
CA LYS A 146 18.36 3.68 1.70
C LYS A 146 17.73 4.82 0.91
N VAL A 147 16.60 4.56 0.26
CA VAL A 147 15.85 5.59 -0.46
C VAL A 147 15.27 6.58 0.57
N LEU A 148 15.65 7.85 0.50
CA LEU A 148 15.17 8.92 1.39
C LEU A 148 13.95 9.63 0.79
N THR A 149 13.99 9.93 -0.50
CA THR A 149 12.91 10.63 -1.21
C THR A 149 12.73 10.04 -2.60
N SER A 150 11.53 10.20 -3.16
CA SER A 150 11.19 9.82 -4.53
C SER A 150 10.14 10.80 -5.03
N GLN A 151 10.42 11.47 -6.16
CA GLN A 151 9.55 12.47 -6.74
C GLN A 151 9.46 12.30 -8.26
N GLU A 152 8.27 12.48 -8.81
CA GLU A 152 8.06 12.49 -10.26
C GLU A 152 8.60 13.78 -10.87
N LEU A 153 9.49 13.65 -11.85
CA LEU A 153 10.03 14.75 -12.63
C LEU A 153 9.17 14.92 -13.89
N SER A 154 8.12 15.75 -13.79
CA SER A 154 7.37 16.15 -14.98
C SER A 154 8.26 17.04 -15.86
N GLN A 155 8.67 16.52 -17.02
CA GLN A 155 9.53 17.23 -17.97
C GLN A 155 8.80 18.43 -18.59
N ALA A 156 8.77 19.57 -17.90
CA ALA A 156 8.21 20.81 -18.41
C ALA A 156 9.18 21.61 -19.33
N VAL A 157 10.37 21.07 -19.66
CA VAL A 157 11.48 21.89 -20.22
C VAL A 157 12.02 21.37 -21.58
N THR A 158 11.33 20.49 -22.28
CA THR A 158 11.74 20.12 -23.66
C THR A 158 10.60 20.20 -24.67
N GLN A 159 9.59 21.03 -24.37
CA GLN A 159 8.46 21.29 -25.26
C GLN A 159 8.74 22.40 -26.28
N ALA A 160 9.94 22.38 -26.87
CA ALA A 160 10.30 23.30 -27.95
C ALA A 160 10.89 22.61 -29.20
N THR A 161 11.10 21.28 -29.21
CA THR A 161 11.75 20.66 -30.40
C THR A 161 11.39 19.21 -30.72
N ILE A 162 10.31 18.61 -30.19
CA ILE A 162 9.88 17.27 -30.59
C ILE A 162 8.38 17.23 -30.89
N PRO A 163 7.96 16.83 -32.11
CA PRO A 163 6.56 16.69 -32.48
C PRO A 163 6.01 15.31 -32.05
N ASN A 164 5.84 15.04 -30.75
CA ASN A 164 4.85 14.07 -30.24
C ASN A 164 4.76 14.11 -28.68
N PRO A 165 3.65 14.54 -28.06
CA PRO A 165 3.54 14.64 -26.60
C PRO A 165 2.99 13.37 -25.89
N ALA A 166 2.78 12.25 -26.59
CA ALA A 166 2.02 11.11 -26.07
C ALA A 166 2.85 9.95 -25.47
N THR A 167 4.19 10.00 -25.50
CA THR A 167 5.06 8.88 -25.08
C THR A 167 6.18 9.30 -24.11
N ALA A 168 5.97 10.35 -23.30
CA ALA A 168 6.93 10.68 -22.24
C ALA A 168 6.71 9.74 -21.04
N THR A 169 7.58 8.74 -20.87
CA THR A 169 7.61 7.93 -19.65
C THR A 169 7.97 8.82 -18.45
N PRO A 170 7.19 8.81 -17.35
CA PRO A 170 7.50 9.61 -16.18
C PRO A 170 8.85 9.19 -15.61
N VAL A 171 9.78 10.13 -15.48
CA VAL A 171 11.09 9.90 -14.86
C VAL A 171 11.00 10.30 -13.41
N TYR A 172 11.38 9.41 -12.50
CA TYR A 172 11.37 9.66 -11.06
C TYR A 172 12.78 9.99 -10.58
N ARG A 173 12.94 11.12 -9.88
CA ARG A 173 14.16 11.48 -9.20
C ARG A 173 14.07 11.07 -7.73
N SER A 174 15.03 10.26 -7.30
CA SER A 174 15.12 9.75 -5.93
C SER A 174 16.45 10.09 -5.30
N ILE A 175 16.43 10.45 -4.01
CA ILE A 175 17.65 10.65 -3.22
C ILE A 175 17.89 9.40 -2.39
N VAL A 176 19.06 8.79 -2.53
CA VAL A 176 19.45 7.55 -1.87
C VAL A 176 20.64 7.81 -0.95
N MET A 177 20.52 7.53 0.33
CA MET A 177 21.64 7.59 1.27
C MET A 177 22.46 6.32 1.17
N LEU A 178 23.74 6.43 0.82
CA LEU A 178 24.64 5.29 0.76
C LEU A 178 24.91 4.77 2.17
N LEU A 179 24.71 3.46 2.36
CA LEU A 179 24.87 2.78 3.65
C LEU A 179 26.18 2.00 3.73
N ASN A 180 26.67 1.51 2.59
CA ASN A 180 27.93 0.80 2.52
C ASN A 180 28.97 1.62 1.73
N THR A 181 30.22 1.11 1.72
CA THR A 181 31.40 1.66 1.02
C THR A 181 32.03 2.91 1.65
N ALA A 182 33.12 3.39 1.03
CA ALA A 182 33.85 4.59 1.43
C ALA A 182 33.04 5.89 1.32
N LEU A 183 31.87 5.85 0.66
CA LEU A 183 30.94 6.96 0.55
C LEU A 183 29.71 6.79 1.47
N ALA A 184 29.77 5.90 2.46
CA ALA A 184 28.69 5.73 3.43
C ALA A 184 28.34 7.07 4.13
N GLY A 185 27.05 7.37 4.24
CA GLY A 185 26.53 8.64 4.77
C GLY A 185 26.35 9.75 3.73
N SER A 186 26.88 9.59 2.51
CA SER A 186 26.60 10.53 1.42
C SER A 186 25.25 10.23 0.75
N SER A 187 24.65 11.25 0.14
CA SER A 187 23.43 11.12 -0.64
C SER A 187 23.75 11.07 -2.13
N LEU A 188 23.10 10.15 -2.85
CA LEU A 188 23.19 9.97 -4.28
C LEU A 188 21.83 10.26 -4.91
N THR A 189 21.79 11.20 -5.85
CA THR A 189 20.58 11.48 -6.65
C THR A 189 20.55 10.53 -7.83
N ILE A 190 19.48 9.75 -7.94
CA ILE A 190 19.26 8.74 -8.98
C ILE A 190 17.98 9.10 -9.73
N GLU A 191 17.99 8.96 -11.05
CA GLU A 191 16.77 9.02 -11.85
C GLU A 191 16.34 7.60 -12.20
N SER A 192 15.05 7.31 -12.25
CA SER A 192 14.54 5.96 -12.47
C SER A 192 13.23 6.00 -13.26
N PRO A 193 12.98 5.04 -14.15
CA PRO A 193 11.72 4.99 -14.90
C PRO A 193 10.52 4.57 -14.04
N GLN A 194 10.76 4.05 -12.83
CA GLN A 194 9.73 3.59 -11.89
C GLN A 194 9.97 4.22 -10.51
N PRO A 195 8.93 4.60 -9.75
CA PRO A 195 9.13 5.22 -8.45
C PRO A 195 9.80 4.27 -7.47
N LEU A 196 10.97 4.67 -6.94
CA LEU A 196 11.61 3.96 -5.84
C LEU A 196 10.84 4.16 -4.54
N THR A 197 10.58 3.07 -3.81
CA THR A 197 9.86 3.10 -2.53
C THR A 197 10.70 3.76 -1.44
N VAL A 198 10.21 4.86 -0.85
CA VAL A 198 10.89 5.56 0.24
C VAL A 198 11.07 4.62 1.44
N GLY A 199 12.28 4.61 2.01
CA GLY A 199 12.66 3.76 3.12
C GLY A 199 13.19 2.38 2.73
N SER A 200 13.04 1.96 1.47
CA SER A 200 13.57 0.68 0.99
C SER A 200 15.09 0.67 0.91
N LEU A 201 15.66 -0.52 1.06
CA LEU A 201 17.07 -0.79 0.83
C LEU A 201 17.28 -1.14 -0.64
N LEU A 202 18.09 -0.32 -1.29
CA LEU A 202 18.49 -0.45 -2.68
C LEU A 202 19.84 -1.15 -2.73
N SER A 203 19.95 -2.23 -3.51
CA SER A 203 21.24 -2.83 -3.85
C SER A 203 21.49 -2.64 -5.34
N ALA A 204 22.61 -2.02 -5.69
CA ALA A 204 22.98 -1.75 -7.06
C ALA A 204 24.45 -2.05 -7.28
N GLN A 205 24.79 -2.53 -8.46
CA GLN A 205 26.17 -2.69 -8.90
C GLN A 205 26.58 -1.47 -9.72
N VAL A 206 27.71 -0.86 -9.37
CA VAL A 206 28.29 0.26 -10.13
C VAL A 206 28.71 -0.25 -11.50
N GLN A 207 28.13 0.25 -12.58
CA GLN A 207 28.61 -0.03 -13.94
C GLN A 207 29.56 1.06 -14.44
N GLY A 208 29.37 2.31 -13.97
CA GLY A 208 30.24 3.43 -14.29
C GLY A 208 29.98 4.63 -13.39
N SER A 209 30.49 5.81 -13.77
CA SER A 209 30.34 7.04 -12.98
C SER A 209 28.89 7.55 -12.90
N GLN A 210 28.01 6.99 -13.71
CA GLN A 210 26.68 7.50 -13.98
C GLN A 210 25.65 6.38 -14.22
N ALA A 211 26.06 5.12 -14.20
CA ALA A 211 25.20 3.97 -14.43
C ALA A 211 25.28 3.01 -13.24
N LEU A 212 24.11 2.62 -12.75
CA LEU A 212 23.91 1.66 -11.68
C LEU A 212 23.00 0.55 -12.18
N ASN A 213 23.45 -0.70 -12.07
CA ASN A 213 22.62 -1.85 -12.37
C ASN A 213 21.95 -2.35 -11.09
N PHE A 214 20.62 -2.40 -11.04
CA PHE A 214 19.93 -2.87 -9.84
C PHE A 214 20.02 -4.37 -9.67
N VAL A 215 20.46 -4.78 -8.49
CA VAL A 215 20.44 -6.19 -8.08
C VAL A 215 19.23 -6.37 -7.19
N ALA A 216 18.18 -6.97 -7.74
CA ALA A 216 17.01 -7.36 -6.95
C ALA A 216 17.46 -8.35 -5.88
N LEU A 217 17.42 -7.91 -4.61
CA LEU A 217 17.62 -8.81 -3.48
C LEU A 217 16.52 -9.89 -3.52
N PRO A 218 16.82 -11.16 -3.19
CA PRO A 218 15.80 -12.18 -3.08
C PRO A 218 14.76 -11.74 -2.04
N SER A 219 13.54 -11.45 -2.47
CA SER A 219 12.40 -11.03 -1.64
C SER A 219 11.90 -12.12 -0.67
N ARG A 220 12.67 -13.21 -0.47
CA ARG A 220 12.33 -14.31 0.42
C ARG A 220 12.18 -13.86 1.87
N PHE A 221 12.95 -12.87 2.32
CA PHE A 221 12.80 -12.30 3.66
C PHE A 221 11.50 -11.51 3.80
N ASP A 222 11.13 -10.74 2.77
CA ASP A 222 9.87 -9.99 2.75
C ASP A 222 8.68 -10.94 2.70
N GLN A 223 8.76 -12.01 1.90
CA GLN A 223 7.76 -13.08 1.86
C GLN A 223 7.61 -13.77 3.23
N LEU A 224 8.71 -14.07 3.92
CA LEU A 224 8.65 -14.65 5.27
C LEU A 224 8.02 -13.69 6.28
N ALA A 225 8.43 -12.41 6.26
CA ALA A 225 7.88 -11.39 7.14
C ALA A 225 6.38 -11.19 6.88
N LEU A 226 5.98 -11.20 5.62
CA LEU A 226 4.60 -11.08 5.18
C LEU A 226 3.76 -12.29 5.61
N ALA A 227 4.27 -13.52 5.44
CA ALA A 227 3.63 -14.75 5.94
C ALA A 227 3.46 -14.75 7.46
N GLN A 228 4.45 -14.28 8.23
CA GLN A 228 4.37 -14.15 9.68
C GLN A 228 3.32 -13.12 10.13
N GLN A 229 3.29 -11.96 9.46
CA GLN A 229 2.27 -10.94 9.73
C GLN A 229 0.87 -11.44 9.37
N LEU A 230 0.72 -12.08 8.21
CA LEU A 230 -0.55 -12.66 7.77
C LEU A 230 -1.08 -13.68 8.79
N THR A 231 -0.23 -14.58 9.27
CA THR A 231 -0.61 -15.56 10.32
C THR A 231 -1.06 -14.85 11.61
N THR A 232 -0.36 -13.80 12.01
CA THR A 232 -0.71 -13.01 13.20
C THR A 232 -2.06 -12.31 13.05
N GLN A 233 -2.33 -11.71 11.89
CA GLN A 233 -3.59 -11.02 11.61
C GLN A 233 -4.75 -12.02 11.49
N GLN A 234 -4.54 -13.16 10.84
CA GLN A 234 -5.54 -14.24 10.72
C GLN A 234 -5.93 -14.85 12.06
N ASN A 235 -5.03 -14.86 13.05
CA ASN A 235 -5.36 -15.32 14.40
C ASN A 235 -6.19 -14.29 15.18
N ARG A 236 -6.05 -13.01 14.88
CA ARG A 236 -6.75 -11.90 15.55
C ARG A 236 -8.05 -11.47 14.85
N GLN A 237 -8.28 -11.89 13.61
CA GLN A 237 -9.44 -11.46 12.85
C GLN A 237 -10.76 -11.95 13.45
N GLY A 238 -11.79 -11.11 13.39
CA GLY A 238 -13.16 -11.40 13.80
C GLY A 238 -14.14 -10.95 12.71
N SER A 239 -15.33 -11.54 12.65
CA SER A 239 -16.32 -11.14 11.63
C SER A 239 -16.81 -9.71 11.83
N LEU A 240 -17.03 -9.01 10.71
CA LEU A 240 -17.52 -7.64 10.72
C LEU A 240 -18.98 -7.56 11.19
N GLU A 241 -19.78 -8.60 10.91
CA GLU A 241 -21.17 -8.75 11.37
C GLU A 241 -21.29 -8.59 12.89
N ASN A 242 -20.39 -9.20 13.67
CA ASN A 242 -20.44 -9.13 15.13
C ASN A 242 -20.16 -7.73 15.66
N LEU A 243 -19.23 -7.01 15.02
CA LEU A 243 -18.98 -5.61 15.34
C LEU A 243 -20.20 -4.76 14.99
N ILE A 244 -20.79 -4.98 13.82
CA ILE A 244 -21.90 -4.16 13.35
C ILE A 244 -23.17 -4.40 14.18
N SER A 245 -23.48 -5.64 14.53
CA SER A 245 -24.64 -5.97 15.38
C SER A 245 -24.49 -5.41 16.80
N THR A 246 -23.29 -5.46 17.38
CA THR A 246 -23.01 -4.82 18.68
C THR A 246 -23.15 -3.30 18.60
N LEU A 247 -22.69 -2.67 17.52
CA LEU A 247 -22.88 -1.25 17.28
C LEU A 247 -24.36 -0.85 17.14
N GLN A 248 -25.17 -1.65 16.43
CA GLN A 248 -26.61 -1.43 16.31
C GLN A 248 -27.32 -1.53 17.67
N ASN A 249 -26.99 -2.56 18.46
CA ASN A 249 -27.56 -2.74 19.80
C ASN A 249 -27.22 -1.57 20.74
N LEU A 250 -25.98 -1.08 20.69
CA LEU A 250 -25.55 0.10 21.46
C LEU A 250 -26.27 1.38 21.04
N GLN A 251 -26.59 1.53 19.75
CA GLN A 251 -27.37 2.66 19.26
C GLN A 251 -28.83 2.60 19.76
N SER A 252 -29.44 1.42 19.75
CA SER A 252 -30.80 1.20 20.27
C SER A 252 -30.91 1.37 21.79
N ALA A 253 -29.82 1.13 22.53
CA ALA A 253 -29.76 1.27 23.98
C ALA A 253 -29.50 2.72 24.47
N SER A 254 -29.36 3.69 23.56
CA SER A 254 -29.04 5.08 23.92
C SER A 254 -30.18 5.77 24.70
N PRO A 255 -29.91 6.44 25.84
CA PRO A 255 -30.93 6.88 26.79
C PRO A 255 -31.56 8.20 26.37
N ALA A 256 -32.47 8.17 25.40
CA ALA A 256 -33.47 9.24 25.26
C ALA A 256 -34.67 9.05 26.21
N ASN A 257 -34.81 7.86 26.84
CA ASN A 257 -35.99 7.47 27.64
C ASN A 257 -35.67 6.72 28.95
N ALA A 258 -34.63 7.11 29.70
CA ALA A 258 -34.42 6.55 31.05
C ALA A 258 -33.92 7.61 32.04
N GLY A 259 -34.84 8.11 32.85
CA GLY A 259 -34.53 8.96 34.02
C GLY A 259 -33.94 8.15 35.18
N GLY A 260 -32.75 7.58 34.98
CA GLY A 260 -32.06 6.76 35.99
C GLY A 260 -30.58 7.10 36.09
N THR A 261 -30.13 7.42 37.30
CA THR A 261 -28.75 7.69 37.68
C THR A 261 -27.86 6.46 37.48
N GLY A 262 -27.10 6.40 36.39
CA GLY A 262 -26.07 5.38 36.14
C GLY A 262 -25.11 5.87 35.07
N ASN A 263 -23.81 5.91 35.39
CA ASN A 263 -22.77 6.59 34.62
C ASN A 263 -22.29 5.81 33.36
N SER A 264 -23.19 5.11 32.66
CA SER A 264 -22.90 4.23 31.51
C SER A 264 -23.30 4.86 30.17
N GLY A 265 -23.11 6.17 30.02
CA GLY A 265 -23.50 6.90 28.81
C GLY A 265 -22.39 6.87 27.75
N ILE A 266 -22.66 6.27 26.58
CA ILE A 266 -21.82 6.39 25.38
C ILE A 266 -21.58 7.89 25.13
N SER A 267 -20.31 8.31 25.01
CA SER A 267 -19.98 9.73 24.80
C SER A 267 -20.54 10.25 23.47
N ALA A 268 -20.93 11.53 23.42
CA ALA A 268 -21.42 12.16 22.19
C ALA A 268 -20.49 11.99 20.96
N PRO A 269 -19.14 12.13 21.05
CA PRO A 269 -18.26 11.89 19.90
C PRO A 269 -18.20 10.42 19.48
N LEU A 270 -18.36 9.47 20.42
CA LEU A 270 -18.45 8.06 20.11
C LEU A 270 -19.76 7.74 19.38
N GLN A 271 -20.90 8.25 19.86
CA GLN A 271 -22.19 8.13 19.16
C GLN A 271 -22.13 8.69 17.75
N ALA A 272 -21.51 9.87 17.55
CA ALA A 272 -21.34 10.45 16.23
C ALA A 272 -20.50 9.56 15.30
N SER A 273 -19.43 8.96 15.82
CA SER A 273 -18.57 8.05 15.05
C SER A 273 -19.29 6.74 14.67
N ILE A 274 -20.13 6.21 15.56
CA ILE A 274 -20.96 5.03 15.29
C ILE A 274 -21.99 5.35 14.20
N ASN A 275 -22.72 6.46 14.35
CA ASN A 275 -23.70 6.90 13.36
C ASN A 275 -23.07 7.12 11.99
N GLN A 276 -21.88 7.74 11.94
CA GLN A 276 -21.15 7.92 10.70
C GLN A 276 -20.77 6.57 10.07
N LEU A 277 -20.20 5.64 10.85
CA LEU A 277 -19.81 4.32 10.33
C LEU A 277 -21.01 3.56 9.76
N LEU A 278 -22.16 3.58 10.42
CA LEU A 278 -23.36 2.90 9.96
C LEU A 278 -23.99 3.61 8.75
N ASN A 279 -24.03 4.95 8.72
CA ASN A 279 -24.59 5.71 7.60
C ASN A 279 -23.74 5.63 6.33
N ASP A 280 -22.43 5.45 6.46
CA ASP A 280 -21.50 5.31 5.34
C ASP A 280 -21.59 3.93 4.65
N LEU A 281 -22.39 2.98 5.19
CA LEU A 281 -22.61 1.68 4.58
C LEU A 281 -23.52 1.78 3.35
N PRO A 282 -23.14 1.18 2.21
CA PRO A 282 -23.96 1.19 1.02
C PRO A 282 -25.26 0.39 1.23
N ASP A 283 -26.33 0.88 0.64
CA ASP A 283 -27.62 0.18 0.61
C ASP A 283 -27.70 -0.78 -0.59
N ILE A 284 -28.57 -1.79 -0.53
CA ILE A 284 -28.74 -2.77 -1.60
C ILE A 284 -29.14 -2.13 -2.94
N GLU A 285 -29.94 -1.06 -2.90
CA GLU A 285 -30.28 -0.28 -4.09
C GLU A 285 -29.06 0.40 -4.71
N GLN A 286 -28.15 0.93 -3.88
CA GLN A 286 -26.91 1.54 -4.37
C GLN A 286 -25.99 0.49 -4.98
N MET A 287 -25.93 -0.70 -4.36
CA MET A 287 -25.18 -1.87 -4.84
C MET A 287 -25.74 -2.47 -6.14
N SER A 288 -26.94 -2.08 -6.59
CA SER A 288 -27.51 -2.50 -7.88
C SER A 288 -26.92 -1.76 -9.08
N THR A 289 -26.15 -0.69 -8.86
CA THR A 289 -25.57 0.14 -9.91
C THR A 289 -24.05 -0.06 -10.04
N PRO A 290 -23.47 -0.04 -11.25
CA PRO A 290 -22.02 -0.19 -11.42
C PRO A 290 -21.20 0.86 -10.65
N LYS A 291 -21.70 2.11 -10.60
CA LYS A 291 -21.06 3.20 -9.86
C LYS A 291 -21.10 2.96 -8.35
N GLY A 292 -22.23 2.48 -7.81
CA GLY A 292 -22.35 2.18 -6.39
C GLY A 292 -21.45 1.02 -5.96
N VAL A 293 -21.38 -0.05 -6.75
CA VAL A 293 -20.44 -1.16 -6.50
C VAL A 293 -18.99 -0.67 -6.52
N ALA A 294 -18.62 0.13 -7.52
CA ALA A 294 -17.26 0.69 -7.60
C ALA A 294 -16.93 1.55 -6.37
N GLN A 295 -17.85 2.43 -5.94
CA GLN A 295 -17.68 3.25 -4.75
C GLN A 295 -17.55 2.40 -3.48
N ALA A 296 -18.40 1.38 -3.32
CA ALA A 296 -18.36 0.47 -2.17
C ALA A 296 -17.05 -0.33 -2.10
N LEU A 297 -16.56 -0.82 -3.25
CA LEU A 297 -15.24 -1.49 -3.33
C LEU A 297 -14.11 -0.52 -2.97
N HIS A 298 -14.16 0.72 -3.46
CA HIS A 298 -13.18 1.75 -3.11
C HIS A 298 -13.25 2.14 -1.63
N ALA A 299 -14.43 2.11 -1.00
CA ALA A 299 -14.66 2.45 0.40
C ALA A 299 -14.47 1.27 1.38
N SER A 300 -14.24 0.05 0.87
CA SER A 300 -14.04 -1.18 1.67
C SER A 300 -12.89 -1.12 2.69
N GLY A 301 -12.00 -0.14 2.58
CA GLY A 301 -10.84 0.05 3.46
C GLY A 301 -9.58 -0.68 3.04
N VAL A 302 -9.66 -1.60 2.06
CA VAL A 302 -8.49 -2.29 1.49
C VAL A 302 -7.53 -1.32 0.78
N PHE A 303 -8.05 -0.21 0.25
CA PHE A 303 -7.27 0.77 -0.51
C PHE A 303 -6.84 2.01 0.31
N MET A 304 -7.11 2.05 1.62
CA MET A 304 -6.85 3.24 2.45
C MET A 304 -5.37 3.66 2.42
N GLU A 305 -4.44 2.71 2.54
CA GLU A 305 -3.00 2.99 2.47
C GLU A 305 -2.56 3.54 1.12
N ALA A 306 -3.11 3.01 0.03
CA ALA A 306 -2.79 3.50 -1.30
C ALA A 306 -3.29 4.94 -1.50
N LYS A 307 -4.48 5.27 -0.96
CA LYS A 307 -5.01 6.64 -0.94
C LYS A 307 -4.10 7.58 -0.14
N LEU A 308 -3.68 7.16 1.06
CA LEU A 308 -2.76 7.92 1.91
C LEU A 308 -1.40 8.15 1.24
N LEU A 309 -0.86 7.12 0.58
CA LEU A 309 0.38 7.21 -0.17
C LEU A 309 0.27 8.19 -1.35
N ALA A 310 -0.89 8.23 -2.01
CA ALA A 310 -1.21 9.20 -3.05
C ALA A 310 -1.48 10.62 -2.51
N GLY A 311 -1.40 10.84 -1.20
CA GLY A 311 -1.67 12.14 -0.57
C GLY A 311 -3.15 12.50 -0.46
N LEU A 312 -4.06 11.55 -0.70
CA LEU A 312 -5.50 11.75 -0.53
C LEU A 312 -5.86 11.67 0.96
N ASN A 313 -6.61 12.65 1.45
CA ASN A 313 -7.04 12.69 2.84
C ASN A 313 -8.20 11.71 3.07
N PRO A 314 -8.06 10.71 3.96
CA PRO A 314 -9.13 9.75 4.26
C PRO A 314 -10.31 10.37 5.03
N MET A 315 -10.21 11.65 5.41
CA MET A 315 -11.32 12.41 5.99
C MET A 315 -12.31 12.95 4.94
N GLN A 316 -11.91 13.01 3.67
CA GLN A 316 -12.73 13.60 2.60
C GLN A 316 -13.63 12.58 1.91
N ALA A 317 -13.34 11.28 2.05
CA ALA A 317 -14.13 10.20 1.47
C ALA A 317 -14.42 9.13 2.53
N PRO A 318 -15.63 8.55 2.55
CA PRO A 318 -15.96 7.46 3.46
C PRO A 318 -15.05 6.26 3.16
N ASP A 319 -14.45 5.72 4.20
CA ASP A 319 -13.58 4.56 4.12
C ASP A 319 -13.72 3.74 5.41
N MET A 320 -14.06 2.45 5.26
CA MET A 320 -14.36 1.56 6.38
C MET A 320 -13.21 1.50 7.38
N LYS A 321 -11.97 1.39 6.90
CA LYS A 321 -10.81 1.29 7.77
C LYS A 321 -10.55 2.60 8.49
N ALA A 322 -10.74 3.74 7.83
CA ALA A 322 -10.65 5.05 8.47
C ALA A 322 -11.71 5.23 9.57
N ASN A 323 -12.95 4.80 9.30
CA ASN A 323 -14.04 4.86 10.27
C ASN A 323 -13.80 3.93 11.48
N LEU A 324 -13.29 2.71 11.27
CA LEU A 324 -12.89 1.80 12.35
C LEU A 324 -11.74 2.37 13.19
N MET A 325 -10.74 2.98 12.57
CA MET A 325 -9.63 3.62 13.29
C MET A 325 -10.10 4.83 14.11
N ARG A 326 -11.05 5.61 13.58
CA ARG A 326 -11.69 6.71 14.31
C ARG A 326 -12.46 6.18 15.52
N LEU A 327 -13.25 5.12 15.34
CA LEU A 327 -13.98 4.45 16.42
C LEU A 327 -13.04 4.01 17.55
N ILE A 328 -11.95 3.29 17.20
CA ILE A 328 -10.91 2.88 18.17
C ILE A 328 -10.33 4.09 18.91
N GLY A 329 -10.04 5.18 18.19
CA GLY A 329 -9.51 6.40 18.76
C GLY A 329 -10.46 7.10 19.75
N GLN A 330 -11.79 6.95 19.58
CA GLN A 330 -12.79 7.50 20.51
C GLN A 330 -13.03 6.61 21.74
N ILE A 331 -12.81 5.30 21.62
CA ILE A 331 -12.98 4.35 22.74
C ILE A 331 -11.77 4.39 23.69
N LEU A 332 -10.56 4.55 23.16
CA LEU A 332 -9.31 4.47 23.94
C LEU A 332 -9.25 5.42 25.16
N PRO A 333 -9.69 6.69 25.08
CA PRO A 333 -9.70 7.61 26.22
C PRO A 333 -10.79 7.30 27.26
N GLY A 334 -11.82 6.52 26.89
CA GLY A 334 -12.96 6.20 27.75
C GLY A 334 -12.79 4.93 28.58
N LEU A 335 -11.72 4.17 28.36
CA LEU A 335 -11.42 2.97 29.14
C LEU A 335 -10.70 3.34 30.44
N PRO A 336 -11.08 2.78 31.61
CA PRO A 336 -10.28 2.90 32.82
C PRO A 336 -8.86 2.38 32.55
N GLU A 337 -7.82 2.94 33.20
CA GLU A 337 -6.40 2.56 33.04
C GLU A 337 -6.15 1.07 33.37
N ASN A 338 -6.56 0.17 32.48
CA ASN A 338 -6.19 -1.23 32.49
C ASN A 338 -4.90 -1.34 31.69
N GLN A 339 -3.79 -1.40 32.44
CA GLN A 339 -2.43 -1.53 31.91
C GLN A 339 -2.26 -2.71 30.93
N SER A 340 -3.19 -3.67 30.89
CA SER A 340 -3.24 -4.79 29.96
C SER A 340 -3.39 -4.37 28.48
N TYR A 341 -4.22 -3.36 28.17
CA TYR A 341 -4.40 -2.88 26.79
C TYR A 341 -3.31 -1.92 26.37
N GLY A 342 -2.91 -1.03 27.29
CA GLY A 342 -1.72 -0.20 27.12
C GLY A 342 -0.50 -1.06 26.82
N ALA A 343 -0.30 -2.16 27.56
CA ALA A 343 0.78 -3.10 27.31
C ALA A 343 0.64 -3.90 26.02
N ALA A 344 -0.56 -4.30 25.57
CA ALA A 344 -0.74 -5.02 24.31
C ALA A 344 -0.61 -4.11 23.07
N ALA A 345 -1.16 -2.89 23.13
CA ALA A 345 -1.03 -1.86 22.11
C ALA A 345 0.40 -1.28 22.07
N ALA A 346 0.99 -0.99 23.23
CA ALA A 346 2.39 -0.56 23.36
C ALA A 346 3.36 -1.70 23.03
N SER A 347 3.04 -2.96 23.32
CA SER A 347 3.84 -4.10 22.85
C SER A 347 3.71 -4.29 21.34
N ASN A 348 2.57 -3.97 20.71
CA ASN A 348 2.45 -3.98 19.25
C ASN A 348 3.23 -2.82 18.60
N THR A 349 3.29 -1.64 19.24
CA THR A 349 4.11 -0.51 18.74
C THR A 349 5.58 -0.71 19.05
N LEU A 350 5.97 -1.23 20.23
CA LEU A 350 7.33 -1.66 20.54
C LEU A 350 7.77 -2.84 19.66
N ALA A 351 6.89 -3.80 19.40
CA ALA A 351 7.18 -4.88 18.45
C ALA A 351 7.40 -4.29 17.04
N ARG A 352 6.60 -3.33 16.60
CA ARG A 352 6.84 -2.63 15.32
C ARG A 352 8.08 -1.72 15.33
N ALA A 353 8.58 -1.30 16.50
CA ALA A 353 9.73 -0.42 16.66
C ALA A 353 11.05 -1.15 17.00
N MET A 354 11.02 -2.46 17.30
CA MET A 354 12.22 -3.26 17.54
C MET A 354 12.97 -3.53 16.22
N PRO A 355 14.30 -3.36 16.16
CA PRO A 355 15.10 -3.69 14.99
C PRO A 355 14.89 -5.15 14.57
N ASN A 356 14.61 -5.36 13.28
CA ASN A 356 14.31 -6.70 12.71
C ASN A 356 15.34 -7.77 13.10
N ALA A 357 16.61 -7.40 13.31
CA ALA A 357 17.71 -8.29 13.69
C ALA A 357 17.46 -9.10 14.99
N ILE A 358 16.82 -8.53 16.00
CA ILE A 358 16.64 -9.20 17.31
C ILE A 358 15.48 -10.23 17.26
N ARG A 359 14.51 -10.03 16.37
CA ARG A 359 13.42 -11.01 16.17
C ARG A 359 13.87 -12.28 15.44
N TYR A 360 14.94 -12.21 14.65
CA TYR A 360 15.50 -13.38 13.97
C TYR A 360 16.26 -14.32 14.92
N ALA A 361 16.88 -13.81 15.99
CA ALA A 361 17.68 -14.65 16.90
C ALA A 361 16.83 -15.56 17.80
N LEU A 362 15.59 -15.17 18.12
CA LEU A 362 14.72 -15.94 19.01
C LEU A 362 13.75 -16.90 18.28
N GLY A 363 13.61 -16.77 16.95
CA GLY A 363 12.73 -17.60 16.12
C GLY A 363 13.45 -18.62 15.23
N THR A 364 14.78 -18.61 15.17
CA THR A 364 15.58 -19.45 14.24
C THR A 364 15.95 -20.83 14.78
N LEU A 365 15.59 -21.14 16.02
CA LEU A 365 15.73 -22.49 16.59
C LEU A 365 14.36 -23.20 16.58
N GLY A 366 13.95 -23.70 15.40
CA GLY A 366 13.05 -24.86 15.36
C GLY A 366 11.66 -24.70 14.75
N MET A 367 11.45 -23.87 13.72
CA MET A 367 10.19 -23.92 12.96
C MET A 367 10.45 -23.91 11.45
N VAL A 368 10.24 -25.07 10.81
CA VAL A 368 9.92 -25.15 9.38
C VAL A 368 8.81 -24.13 9.12
N ALA A 369 9.04 -23.20 8.19
CA ALA A 369 8.04 -22.20 7.82
C ALA A 369 6.71 -22.92 7.57
N ALA A 370 5.70 -22.64 8.40
CA ALA A 370 4.39 -23.24 8.24
C ALA A 370 3.90 -22.89 6.83
N ARG A 371 3.52 -23.91 6.04
CA ARG A 371 2.85 -23.68 4.75
C ARG A 371 1.63 -22.82 5.05
N THR A 372 1.64 -21.57 4.57
CA THR A 372 0.47 -20.70 4.56
C THR A 372 -0.58 -21.39 3.69
N GLN A 373 -1.64 -21.91 4.33
CA GLN A 373 -2.77 -22.47 3.59
C GLN A 373 -3.46 -21.33 2.84
N PRO A 374 -3.88 -21.54 1.58
CA PRO A 374 -4.66 -20.55 0.86
C PRO A 374 -5.95 -20.24 1.64
N SER A 375 -6.32 -18.96 1.73
CA SER A 375 -7.58 -18.56 2.37
C SER A 375 -8.75 -19.28 1.69
N SER A 376 -9.59 -19.95 2.48
CA SER A 376 -10.83 -20.55 1.98
C SER A 376 -11.83 -19.47 1.61
N PHE A 377 -12.71 -19.78 0.66
CA PHE A 377 -13.83 -18.94 0.26
C PHE A 377 -15.11 -19.79 0.26
N PRO A 378 -16.22 -19.34 0.86
CA PRO A 378 -16.35 -18.12 1.67
C PRO A 378 -15.55 -18.17 2.98
N LEU A 379 -15.31 -17.01 3.58
CA LEU A 379 -14.64 -16.85 4.86
C LEU A 379 -15.62 -17.22 5.99
N PRO A 380 -15.19 -18.02 6.97
CA PRO A 380 -16.03 -18.33 8.12
C PRO A 380 -16.29 -17.08 8.97
N SER A 381 -17.51 -16.99 9.51
CA SER A 381 -17.83 -16.08 10.60
C SER A 381 -17.09 -16.55 11.85
N ARG A 382 -16.19 -15.70 12.38
CA ARG A 382 -15.45 -16.00 13.61
C ARG A 382 -15.94 -15.07 14.71
N ILE A 383 -16.50 -15.66 15.75
CA ILE A 383 -16.88 -14.96 16.97
C ILE A 383 -15.61 -14.75 17.81
N VAL A 384 -15.29 -13.50 18.11
CA VAL A 384 -14.24 -13.16 19.08
C VAL A 384 -14.91 -13.18 20.44
N GLY A 385 -14.63 -14.21 21.24
CA GLY A 385 -15.24 -14.37 22.56
C GLY A 385 -14.78 -13.27 23.53
N GLY A 386 -15.74 -12.52 24.09
CA GLY A 386 -15.54 -11.71 25.29
C GLY A 386 -15.82 -12.57 26.53
N GLY A 387 -14.95 -12.50 27.54
CA GLY A 387 -15.20 -13.18 28.81
C GLY A 387 -16.43 -12.60 29.52
N GLU A 388 -17.10 -13.41 30.35
CA GLU A 388 -18.36 -13.10 31.06
C GLU A 388 -18.34 -11.86 31.99
N LYS A 389 -17.24 -11.10 32.04
CA LYS A 389 -17.04 -9.90 32.88
C LYS A 389 -16.31 -8.76 32.16
N GLU A 390 -16.42 -8.67 30.84
CA GLU A 390 -15.86 -7.55 30.08
C GLU A 390 -16.87 -6.41 29.96
N ASP A 391 -16.39 -5.18 30.11
CA ASP A 391 -17.19 -3.96 29.91
C ASP A 391 -17.57 -3.82 28.42
N ASP A 392 -18.74 -3.26 28.12
CA ASP A 392 -19.28 -3.16 26.75
C ASP A 392 -18.33 -2.40 25.82
N LEU A 393 -17.63 -1.39 26.35
CA LEU A 393 -16.60 -0.62 25.64
C LEU A 393 -15.35 -1.45 25.33
N GLU A 394 -14.96 -2.35 26.24
CA GLU A 394 -13.81 -3.23 26.04
C GLU A 394 -14.12 -4.27 24.95
N ILE A 395 -15.32 -4.86 25.00
CA ILE A 395 -15.80 -5.79 23.96
C ILE A 395 -15.83 -5.09 22.60
N LEU A 396 -16.36 -3.87 22.54
CA LEU A 396 -16.39 -3.09 21.30
C LEU A 396 -14.99 -2.80 20.76
N LEU A 397 -14.03 -2.46 21.63
CA LEU A 397 -12.63 -2.27 21.23
C LEU A 397 -12.03 -3.56 20.65
N LYS A 398 -12.26 -4.72 21.29
CA LYS A 398 -11.80 -6.02 20.79
C LYS A 398 -12.37 -6.32 19.41
N LEU A 399 -13.68 -6.12 19.22
CA LEU A 399 -14.35 -6.33 17.94
C LEU A 399 -13.82 -5.38 16.86
N ALA A 400 -13.58 -4.10 17.21
CA ALA A 400 -13.01 -3.12 16.28
C ALA A 400 -11.58 -3.47 15.87
N ALA A 401 -10.73 -3.87 16.83
CA ALA A 401 -9.38 -4.34 16.54
C ALA A 401 -9.39 -5.63 15.70
N ALA A 402 -10.34 -6.53 15.95
CA ALA A 402 -10.50 -7.77 15.20
C ALA A 402 -10.99 -7.51 13.75
N ALA A 403 -11.89 -6.55 13.55
CA ALA A 403 -12.32 -6.11 12.22
C ALA A 403 -11.17 -5.49 11.42
N VAL A 404 -10.35 -4.63 12.05
CA VAL A 404 -9.13 -4.09 11.43
C VAL A 404 -8.15 -5.22 11.08
N SER A 405 -8.00 -6.23 11.95
CA SER A 405 -7.16 -7.40 11.69
C SER A 405 -7.67 -8.23 10.51
N ARG A 406 -9.00 -8.33 10.32
CA ARG A 406 -9.63 -8.97 9.15
C ARG A 406 -9.29 -8.23 7.85
N LEU A 407 -9.46 -6.90 7.83
CA LEU A 407 -9.07 -6.05 6.70
C LEU A 407 -7.57 -6.15 6.37
N GLN A 408 -6.71 -6.14 7.39
CA GLN A 408 -5.26 -6.31 7.20
C GLN A 408 -4.91 -7.71 6.66
N SER A 409 -5.62 -8.75 7.10
CA SER A 409 -5.45 -10.10 6.56
C SER A 409 -5.79 -10.16 5.06
N HIS A 410 -6.81 -9.44 4.62
CA HIS A 410 -7.15 -9.30 3.19
C HIS A 410 -6.06 -8.59 2.39
N GLN A 411 -5.53 -7.47 2.91
CA GLN A 411 -4.44 -6.73 2.27
C GLN A 411 -3.17 -7.57 2.13
N LEU A 412 -2.76 -8.25 3.21
CA LEU A 412 -1.59 -9.12 3.21
C LEU A 412 -1.82 -10.38 2.35
N GLY A 413 -3.05 -10.92 2.35
CA GLY A 413 -3.42 -12.07 1.55
C GLY A 413 -3.29 -11.81 0.06
N GLY A 414 -3.69 -10.63 -0.42
CA GLY A 414 -3.53 -10.26 -1.83
C GLY A 414 -2.07 -10.14 -2.27
N LEU A 415 -1.19 -9.70 -1.36
CA LEU A 415 0.25 -9.65 -1.61
C LEU A 415 0.88 -11.06 -1.65
N GLU A 416 0.53 -11.95 -0.71
CA GLU A 416 0.97 -13.37 -0.71
C GLU A 416 0.52 -14.14 -1.96
N GLN A 417 -0.71 -13.86 -2.42
CA GLN A 417 -1.36 -14.62 -3.49
C GLN A 417 -1.01 -14.11 -4.89
N THR A 418 -0.26 -13.01 -4.99
CA THR A 418 0.30 -12.56 -6.26
C THR A 418 1.48 -13.45 -6.62
N ARG A 419 1.32 -14.26 -7.67
CA ARG A 419 2.32 -15.25 -8.08
C ARG A 419 2.53 -15.21 -9.59
N THR A 420 3.76 -15.45 -10.00
CA THR A 420 4.11 -15.67 -11.41
C THR A 420 4.30 -17.16 -11.61
N ASN A 421 3.53 -17.76 -12.50
CA ASN A 421 3.65 -19.18 -12.83
C ASN A 421 4.93 -19.43 -13.65
N ALA A 422 5.30 -20.71 -13.79
CA ALA A 422 6.46 -21.12 -14.59
C ALA A 422 6.36 -20.70 -16.08
N ASP A 423 5.13 -20.52 -16.57
CA ASP A 423 4.79 -20.05 -17.92
C ASP A 423 4.85 -18.51 -18.05
N GLY A 424 5.33 -17.80 -17.03
CA GLY A 424 5.38 -16.34 -17.00
C GLY A 424 4.02 -15.66 -16.76
N THR A 425 2.92 -16.41 -16.70
CA THR A 425 1.59 -15.87 -16.39
C THR A 425 1.53 -15.35 -14.96
N GLN A 426 1.14 -14.09 -14.80
CA GLN A 426 0.99 -13.45 -13.49
C GLN A 426 -0.46 -13.60 -13.04
N VAL A 427 -0.66 -14.24 -11.89
CA VAL A 427 -1.96 -14.39 -11.25
C VAL A 427 -1.99 -13.52 -10.00
N THR A 428 -2.92 -12.58 -9.95
CA THR A 428 -3.17 -11.75 -8.78
C THR A 428 -4.55 -12.03 -8.24
N THR A 429 -4.66 -12.37 -6.95
CA THR A 429 -5.94 -12.58 -6.26
C THR A 429 -6.13 -11.50 -5.20
N TRP A 430 -7.28 -10.84 -5.22
CA TRP A 430 -7.74 -9.95 -4.16
C TRP A 430 -8.96 -10.58 -3.50
N GLN A 431 -9.04 -10.49 -2.18
CA GLN A 431 -10.20 -10.89 -1.40
C GLN A 431 -10.56 -9.73 -0.48
N LEU A 432 -11.84 -9.38 -0.40
CA LEU A 432 -12.33 -8.25 0.39
C LEU A 432 -13.77 -8.50 0.84
N GLU A 433 -14.22 -7.71 1.82
CA GLU A 433 -15.59 -7.73 2.32
C GLU A 433 -16.19 -6.33 2.25
N VAL A 434 -17.42 -6.25 1.77
CA VAL A 434 -18.20 -5.02 1.69
C VAL A 434 -19.45 -5.22 2.55
N PRO A 435 -19.52 -4.65 3.77
CA PRO A 435 -20.78 -4.61 4.51
C PRO A 435 -21.78 -3.76 3.74
N MET A 436 -22.98 -4.30 3.53
CA MET A 436 -24.08 -3.59 2.89
C MET A 436 -25.34 -3.73 3.72
N ARG A 437 -26.16 -2.69 3.71
CA ARG A 437 -27.45 -2.67 4.40
C ARG A 437 -28.47 -3.42 3.56
N ASN A 438 -29.24 -4.27 4.21
CA ASN A 438 -30.40 -4.95 3.66
C ASN A 438 -31.58 -4.75 4.62
N ALA A 439 -32.38 -3.72 4.39
CA ALA A 439 -33.42 -3.26 5.32
C ALA A 439 -32.85 -2.95 6.73
N HIS A 440 -33.18 -3.77 7.73
CA HIS A 440 -32.71 -3.59 9.11
C HIS A 440 -31.39 -4.32 9.39
N ASP A 441 -31.04 -5.29 8.56
CA ASP A 441 -29.86 -6.13 8.72
C ASP A 441 -28.68 -5.60 7.92
N ILE A 442 -27.48 -5.98 8.32
CA ILE A 442 -26.25 -5.67 7.59
C ILE A 442 -25.57 -6.98 7.23
N VAL A 443 -25.39 -7.17 5.93
CA VAL A 443 -24.87 -8.40 5.33
C VAL A 443 -23.51 -8.12 4.74
N PRO A 444 -22.48 -8.94 5.02
CA PRO A 444 -21.19 -8.81 4.35
C PRO A 444 -21.24 -9.46 2.97
N LEU A 445 -21.04 -8.65 1.93
CA LEU A 445 -20.73 -9.14 0.60
C LEU A 445 -19.24 -9.50 0.54
N GLN A 446 -18.94 -10.80 0.51
CA GLN A 446 -17.57 -11.27 0.31
C GLN A 446 -17.27 -11.31 -1.18
N VAL A 447 -16.17 -10.68 -1.58
CA VAL A 447 -15.74 -10.58 -2.98
C VAL A 447 -14.32 -11.10 -3.10
N LYS A 448 -14.10 -12.02 -4.03
CA LYS A 448 -12.77 -12.47 -4.42
C LYS A 448 -12.60 -12.27 -5.91
N VAL A 449 -11.63 -11.47 -6.28
CA VAL A 449 -11.30 -11.15 -7.68
C VAL A 449 -9.95 -11.75 -8.01
N GLN A 450 -9.86 -12.51 -9.09
CA GLN A 450 -8.61 -13.01 -9.63
C GLN A 450 -8.40 -12.41 -11.01
N ARG A 451 -7.19 -11.96 -11.28
CA ARG A 451 -6.75 -11.48 -12.59
C ARG A 451 -5.56 -12.31 -13.03
N GLU A 452 -5.66 -12.89 -14.21
CA GLU A 452 -4.56 -13.58 -14.87
C GLU A 452 -4.09 -12.72 -16.05
N ASP A 453 -2.84 -12.29 -15.99
CA ASP A 453 -2.15 -11.54 -17.04
C ASP A 453 -1.15 -12.50 -17.72
N LYS A 454 -1.35 -12.80 -19.01
CA LYS A 454 -0.38 -13.57 -19.81
C LYS A 454 0.78 -12.68 -20.28
N PRO A 455 2.03 -13.19 -20.30
CA PRO A 455 3.14 -12.46 -20.89
C PRO A 455 2.94 -12.32 -22.40
N ASP A 456 3.39 -11.20 -22.96
CA ASP A 456 3.37 -10.96 -24.40
C ASP A 456 4.22 -12.00 -25.13
N PRO A 457 3.69 -12.69 -26.15
CA PRO A 457 4.50 -13.45 -27.09
C PRO A 457 5.17 -12.51 -28.10
N GLU A 458 5.84 -11.45 -27.65
CA GLU A 458 6.61 -10.55 -28.52
C GLU A 458 7.98 -10.21 -27.89
N THR A 459 8.86 -11.20 -27.90
CA THR A 459 10.31 -10.97 -28.05
C THR A 459 10.80 -11.87 -29.18
N GLY A 460 10.54 -11.43 -30.42
CA GLY A 460 11.11 -12.04 -31.61
C GLY A 460 10.12 -12.20 -32.76
N GLU A 461 9.73 -11.09 -33.39
CA GLU A 461 9.62 -10.91 -34.85
C GLU A 461 8.89 -9.59 -35.13
N GLU A 462 9.62 -8.64 -35.72
CA GLU A 462 9.07 -7.42 -36.29
C GLU A 462 7.98 -7.80 -37.31
N ARG A 463 6.70 -7.65 -36.94
CA ARG A 463 5.61 -7.59 -37.91
C ARG A 463 5.10 -6.16 -37.99
N GLU A 464 5.63 -5.46 -38.99
CA GLU A 464 5.05 -4.21 -39.48
C GLU A 464 3.59 -4.42 -39.89
N GLY A 465 2.68 -3.58 -39.38
CA GLY A 465 1.47 -3.22 -40.10
C GLY A 465 0.13 -3.81 -39.65
N ILE A 466 -0.12 -4.00 -38.35
CA ILE A 466 -1.50 -4.16 -37.84
C ILE A 466 -1.76 -3.18 -36.71
N GLU A 467 -2.85 -2.42 -36.84
CA GLU A 467 -3.29 -1.37 -35.94
C GLU A 467 -3.49 -1.87 -34.50
N ILE A 468 -2.96 -1.09 -33.57
CA ILE A 468 -2.92 -1.30 -32.12
C ILE A 468 -4.35 -1.41 -31.56
N THR A 469 -4.90 -2.62 -31.49
CA THR A 469 -6.08 -2.91 -30.64
C THR A 469 -6.13 -4.36 -30.13
N ASP A 470 -4.99 -5.04 -29.99
CA ASP A 470 -4.97 -6.32 -29.27
C ASP A 470 -5.07 -6.07 -27.76
N SER A 471 -6.31 -5.97 -27.31
CA SER A 471 -6.71 -6.04 -25.92
C SER A 471 -6.05 -7.25 -25.26
N ARG A 472 -4.96 -7.01 -24.53
CA ARG A 472 -4.34 -7.90 -23.54
C ARG A 472 -5.35 -8.94 -23.07
N GLU A 473 -5.12 -10.22 -23.34
CA GLU A 473 -6.02 -11.32 -22.95
C GLU A 473 -6.08 -11.46 -21.41
N LYS A 474 -6.75 -10.53 -20.74
CA LYS A 474 -6.93 -10.53 -19.29
C LYS A 474 -8.11 -11.43 -18.96
N LEU A 475 -7.83 -12.55 -18.29
CA LEU A 475 -8.88 -13.37 -17.69
C LEU A 475 -9.20 -12.83 -16.30
N TRP A 476 -10.47 -12.49 -16.09
CA TRP A 476 -10.98 -12.11 -14.77
C TRP A 476 -11.86 -13.21 -14.23
N LYS A 477 -11.65 -13.59 -12.97
CA LYS A 477 -12.55 -14.47 -12.22
C LYS A 477 -13.05 -13.71 -11.00
N VAL A 478 -14.34 -13.77 -10.74
CA VAL A 478 -14.99 -13.10 -9.61
C VAL A 478 -15.80 -14.14 -8.87
N ASP A 479 -15.43 -14.42 -7.62
CA ASP A 479 -16.22 -15.21 -6.69
C ASP A 479 -16.94 -14.25 -5.73
N LEU A 480 -18.26 -14.40 -5.59
CA LEU A 480 -19.07 -13.66 -4.63
C LEU A 480 -19.72 -14.65 -3.64
N ALA A 481 -19.84 -14.24 -2.38
CA ALA A 481 -20.60 -14.97 -1.38
C ALA A 481 -21.29 -13.99 -0.44
N PHE A 482 -22.59 -14.21 -0.21
CA PHE A 482 -23.43 -13.36 0.62
C PHE A 482 -24.67 -14.13 1.07
N ASP A 483 -25.27 -13.69 2.17
CA ASP A 483 -26.47 -14.31 2.77
C ASP A 483 -27.56 -13.24 2.91
N LEU A 484 -28.61 -13.33 2.09
CA LEU A 484 -29.68 -12.34 2.06
C LEU A 484 -30.99 -13.02 2.40
N GLU A 485 -31.68 -12.62 3.47
CA GLU A 485 -33.04 -13.06 3.74
C GLU A 485 -34.02 -12.36 2.75
N PRO A 486 -34.96 -13.08 2.09
CA PRO A 486 -35.33 -14.49 2.26
C PRO A 486 -34.63 -15.52 1.34
N LEU A 487 -33.64 -15.11 0.54
CA LEU A 487 -32.93 -15.99 -0.41
C LEU A 487 -31.93 -16.95 0.27
N GLY A 488 -31.45 -16.62 1.47
CA GLY A 488 -30.43 -17.38 2.18
C GLY A 488 -29.02 -17.25 1.58
N PRO A 489 -28.11 -18.18 1.95
CA PRO A 489 -26.73 -18.19 1.49
C PRO A 489 -26.62 -18.48 -0.01
N MET A 490 -25.91 -17.60 -0.71
CA MET A 490 -25.65 -17.71 -2.13
C MET A 490 -24.17 -17.53 -2.45
N GLN A 491 -23.73 -18.25 -3.48
CA GLN A 491 -22.38 -18.14 -4.04
C GLN A 491 -22.46 -17.95 -5.54
N VAL A 492 -21.59 -17.12 -6.09
CA VAL A 492 -21.51 -16.84 -7.52
C VAL A 492 -20.07 -16.97 -7.96
N ASN A 493 -19.81 -17.73 -9.02
CA ASN A 493 -18.53 -17.74 -9.74
C ASN A 493 -18.79 -17.16 -11.13
N ALA A 494 -18.16 -16.04 -11.43
CA ALA A 494 -18.23 -15.39 -12.73
C ALA A 494 -16.83 -15.32 -13.35
N GLN A 495 -16.75 -15.56 -14.66
CA GLN A 495 -15.51 -15.47 -15.42
C GLN A 495 -15.73 -14.58 -16.64
N LEU A 496 -14.85 -13.61 -16.83
CA LEU A 496 -14.87 -12.70 -17.97
C LEU A 496 -13.61 -12.91 -18.79
N LEU A 497 -13.78 -13.37 -20.02
CA LEU A 497 -12.73 -13.62 -20.99
C LEU A 497 -13.10 -12.99 -22.33
N ARG A 498 -12.26 -12.08 -22.85
CA ARG A 498 -12.46 -11.44 -24.17
C ARG A 498 -13.87 -10.84 -24.34
N GLY A 499 -14.38 -10.20 -23.30
CA GLY A 499 -15.71 -9.59 -23.29
C GLY A 499 -16.89 -10.57 -23.14
N THR A 500 -16.62 -11.87 -23.04
CA THR A 500 -17.63 -12.91 -22.77
C THR A 500 -17.66 -13.24 -21.29
N LEU A 501 -18.82 -13.10 -20.66
CA LEU A 501 -19.09 -13.41 -19.27
C LEU A 501 -19.79 -14.77 -19.17
N SER A 502 -19.21 -15.71 -18.43
CA SER A 502 -19.87 -16.95 -17.98
C SER A 502 -20.05 -16.90 -16.47
N SER A 503 -21.20 -17.32 -15.96
CA SER A 503 -21.49 -17.30 -14.52
C SER A 503 -22.22 -18.55 -14.05
N GLN A 504 -21.74 -19.12 -12.96
CA GLN A 504 -22.37 -20.20 -12.22
C GLN A 504 -22.84 -19.67 -10.87
N LEU A 505 -24.11 -19.90 -10.53
CA LEU A 505 -24.71 -19.51 -9.26
C LEU A 505 -25.05 -20.76 -8.45
N TRP A 506 -24.88 -20.67 -7.14
CA TRP A 506 -25.31 -21.68 -6.18
C TRP A 506 -26.15 -21.03 -5.09
N ALA A 507 -27.34 -21.59 -4.86
CA ALA A 507 -28.20 -21.22 -3.75
C ALA A 507 -28.39 -22.42 -2.82
N GLU A 508 -28.23 -22.23 -1.52
CA GLU A 508 -28.42 -23.30 -0.53
C GLU A 508 -29.90 -23.67 -0.37
N ARG A 509 -30.81 -22.72 -0.56
CA ARG A 509 -32.26 -22.95 -0.48
C ARG A 509 -32.82 -23.39 -1.86
N PRO A 510 -33.63 -24.45 -1.94
CA PRO A 510 -34.16 -24.95 -3.20
C PRO A 510 -35.17 -23.98 -3.85
N GLU A 511 -35.96 -23.27 -3.04
CA GLU A 511 -36.91 -22.25 -3.53
C GLU A 511 -36.17 -21.08 -4.20
N SER A 512 -35.04 -20.67 -3.63
CA SER A 512 -34.19 -19.61 -4.17
C SER A 512 -33.48 -20.04 -5.46
N ALA A 513 -33.03 -21.29 -5.54
CA ALA A 513 -32.46 -21.83 -6.78
C ALA A 513 -33.48 -21.81 -7.94
N ALA A 514 -34.73 -22.24 -7.68
CA ALA A 514 -35.79 -22.22 -8.68
C ALA A 514 -36.18 -20.79 -9.11
N LEU A 515 -36.20 -19.85 -8.17
CA LEU A 515 -36.45 -18.43 -8.47
C LEU A 515 -35.35 -17.85 -9.35
N ILE A 516 -34.08 -18.09 -9.00
CA ILE A 516 -32.94 -17.60 -9.79
C ILE A 516 -32.97 -18.20 -11.19
N GLU A 517 -33.24 -19.51 -11.31
CA GLU A 517 -33.34 -20.20 -12.59
C GLU A 517 -34.41 -19.59 -13.50
N HIS A 518 -35.56 -19.17 -12.94
CA HIS A 518 -36.60 -18.44 -13.68
C HIS A 518 -36.12 -17.05 -14.15
N GLU A 519 -35.35 -16.34 -13.33
CA GLU A 519 -34.87 -14.99 -13.59
C GLU A 519 -33.55 -14.92 -14.38
N LEU A 520 -32.91 -16.06 -14.70
CA LEU A 520 -31.68 -16.11 -15.48
C LEU A 520 -31.82 -15.46 -16.87
N GLY A 521 -33.01 -15.57 -17.48
CA GLY A 521 -33.32 -14.91 -18.76
C GLY A 521 -33.24 -13.39 -18.63
N HIS A 522 -33.84 -12.83 -17.58
CA HIS A 522 -33.79 -11.40 -17.31
C HIS A 522 -32.36 -10.93 -16.99
N LEU A 523 -31.61 -11.71 -16.22
CA LEU A 523 -30.20 -11.44 -15.93
C LEU A 523 -29.36 -11.39 -17.22
N ARG A 524 -29.57 -12.34 -18.14
CA ARG A 524 -28.90 -12.37 -19.44
C ARG A 524 -29.17 -11.08 -20.23
N GLU A 525 -30.43 -10.68 -20.34
CA GLU A 525 -30.83 -9.45 -21.06
C GLU A 525 -30.14 -8.22 -20.47
N ARG A 526 -30.10 -8.09 -19.14
CA ARG A 526 -29.43 -6.97 -18.47
C ARG A 526 -27.93 -6.96 -18.71
N LEU A 527 -27.27 -8.11 -18.69
CA LEU A 527 -25.83 -8.22 -18.96
C LEU A 527 -25.50 -7.85 -20.42
N VAL A 528 -26.32 -8.29 -21.37
CA VAL A 528 -26.19 -7.90 -22.79
C VAL A 528 -26.42 -6.40 -22.98
N ALA A 529 -27.41 -5.82 -22.30
CA ALA A 529 -27.67 -4.38 -22.33
C ALA A 529 -26.50 -3.55 -21.76
N CYS A 530 -25.68 -4.14 -20.88
CA CYS A 530 -24.44 -3.53 -20.39
C CYS A 530 -23.25 -3.66 -21.38
N GLY A 531 -23.45 -4.27 -22.55
CA GLY A 531 -22.42 -4.43 -23.57
C GLY A 531 -21.52 -5.66 -23.40
N LEU A 532 -21.92 -6.63 -22.56
CA LEU A 532 -21.19 -7.88 -22.38
C LEU A 532 -21.76 -8.98 -23.30
N ALA A 533 -20.89 -9.79 -23.88
CA ALA A 533 -21.33 -11.07 -24.45
C ALA A 533 -21.58 -12.04 -23.30
N VAL A 534 -22.69 -12.78 -23.32
CA VAL A 534 -23.06 -13.69 -22.23
C VAL A 534 -22.94 -15.13 -22.73
N GLY A 535 -22.01 -15.89 -22.16
CA GLY A 535 -21.84 -17.31 -22.40
C GLY A 535 -22.84 -18.14 -21.60
N GLU A 536 -22.33 -19.11 -20.84
CA GLU A 536 -23.13 -19.96 -19.96
C GLU A 536 -23.57 -19.21 -18.70
N LEU A 537 -24.87 -19.31 -18.38
CA LEU A 537 -25.47 -18.86 -17.13
C LEU A 537 -26.29 -20.02 -16.58
N ALA A 538 -25.91 -20.53 -15.42
CA ALA A 538 -26.62 -21.62 -14.76
C ALA A 538 -26.71 -21.41 -13.25
N CYS A 539 -27.79 -21.91 -12.66
CA CYS A 539 -28.00 -21.94 -11.22
C CYS A 539 -28.06 -23.41 -10.77
N SER A 540 -27.44 -23.73 -9.65
CA SER A 540 -27.48 -25.05 -9.04
C SER A 540 -27.86 -24.96 -7.57
N HIS A 541 -28.56 -25.97 -7.07
CA HIS A 541 -28.88 -26.08 -5.66
C HIS A 541 -27.69 -26.66 -4.88
N GLY A 542 -27.34 -26.02 -3.76
CA GLY A 542 -26.30 -26.47 -2.83
C GLY A 542 -25.11 -25.51 -2.74
N VAL A 543 -23.92 -26.06 -2.53
CA VAL A 543 -22.65 -25.30 -2.46
C VAL A 543 -21.72 -25.70 -3.61
N PRO A 544 -20.86 -24.81 -4.10
CA PRO A 544 -19.91 -25.15 -5.15
C PRO A 544 -18.98 -26.29 -4.71
N PRO A 545 -18.55 -27.15 -5.65
CA PRO A 545 -17.65 -28.26 -5.33
C PRO A 545 -16.32 -27.73 -4.76
N GLN A 546 -16.06 -28.04 -3.50
CA GLN A 546 -14.81 -27.72 -2.79
C GLN A 546 -13.72 -28.75 -3.16
N GLY A 547 -13.40 -28.87 -4.44
CA GLY A 547 -12.36 -29.79 -4.93
C GLY A 547 -10.93 -29.28 -4.64
N PRO A 548 -9.92 -30.16 -4.55
CA PRO A 548 -8.53 -29.74 -4.49
C PRO A 548 -8.17 -29.06 -5.83
N ARG A 549 -8.16 -27.73 -5.84
CA ARG A 549 -7.83 -26.91 -7.03
C ARG A 549 -6.39 -27.21 -7.47
N THR A 550 -6.23 -28.22 -8.30
CA THR A 550 -5.03 -28.40 -9.13
C THR A 550 -5.07 -27.36 -10.24
N ALA A 551 -3.90 -26.95 -10.73
CA ALA A 551 -3.71 -25.94 -11.78
C ALA A 551 -4.23 -26.39 -13.18
N LEU A 552 -5.29 -27.19 -13.21
CA LEU A 552 -5.77 -27.97 -14.35
C LEU A 552 -7.31 -27.94 -14.48
N GLU A 553 -8.01 -26.94 -13.93
CA GLU A 553 -9.28 -26.48 -14.51
C GLU A 553 -8.96 -25.43 -15.60
N GLN A 554 -8.09 -25.81 -16.54
CA GLN A 554 -7.91 -25.13 -17.80
C GLN A 554 -9.09 -25.48 -18.68
N ARG A 555 -9.79 -24.43 -19.15
CA ARG A 555 -10.76 -24.48 -20.26
C ARG A 555 -11.89 -25.48 -20.03
N TRP A 556 -13.06 -24.99 -19.68
CA TRP A 556 -14.29 -25.70 -20.04
C TRP A 556 -14.20 -25.97 -21.54
N ILE A 557 -14.06 -27.26 -21.84
CA ILE A 557 -13.94 -27.82 -23.17
C ILE A 557 -15.29 -27.59 -23.83
N ASP A 558 -15.30 -26.74 -24.85
CA ASP A 558 -16.36 -26.74 -25.85
C ASP A 558 -16.17 -28.02 -26.68
N GLU A 559 -16.82 -29.10 -26.24
CA GLU A 559 -17.01 -30.32 -27.01
C GLU A 559 -18.38 -30.20 -27.72
N ASN A 560 -18.53 -29.22 -28.61
CA ASN A 560 -19.24 -29.29 -29.91
C ASN A 560 -19.43 -27.90 -30.53
N ALA A 561 -18.46 -27.46 -31.35
CA ALA A 561 -18.69 -26.62 -32.53
C ALA A 561 -17.53 -26.71 -33.52
#